data_AF-A0A558BIG0-F1
#
_entry.id   AF-A0A558BIG0-F1
#
_cell.length_a   1.000
_cell.length_b   1.000
_cell.length_c   1.000
_cell.angle_alpha   90.00
_cell.angle_beta   90.00
_cell.angle_gamma   90.00
#
_symmetry.space_group_name_H-M   'P 1'
#
loop_
_entity.id
_entity.type
_entity.pdbx_description
1 polymer ?
#
loop_
_entity_poly.entity_id
_entity_poly.type
_entity_poly.pdbx_seq_one_letter_code
_entity_poly.pdbx_strand_id
1 'polypeptide(L)'
;MRTLYWFTRDLRMHDNAALLAAGRSDMLLCVYVVEPRWFQPGPLGLSAMGEHRWRFLWQSLMTLERNLRPLGQRLHIAFGEPENVLSELVQQHQVNQVIRTRQPGTEEASQWQGLQEKLPDVHFQQFETLSLFTEKSLPMDLADLPHTFSQFRKLVEKQGDRCTDRLRIRTMTALPPPPGFAKDNRGDCPPITEPEHDAGFRGGEEAGLRQLREYLFVSHRIARYKETRNALDDPLASSRLSPWLANGCLSVREVTGMIDEYEQSETSNDSTYWLWFELLWREYFYWYAMKHGRRLFLRDGVQQQSRDTAFHRPDFESWCQGTTPYPLVNAAMNQLRLTGYISNRARQLVASCLVNELAQDWRYGAAWFEQQLVDYDVASNYGNWQYLAGVGADPRGLRQFNLDKQASQYDPEGHFVARWQGEA
;
A
#
# COMPACT_ATOMS: atom_id res chain seq x y z
N MET A 1 -6.66 19.23 -26.39
CA MET A 1 -6.86 17.97 -25.67
C MET A 1 -7.53 18.23 -24.33
N ARG A 2 -8.64 17.52 -24.03
CA ARG A 2 -9.41 17.56 -22.79
C ARG A 2 -9.14 16.27 -22.02
N THR A 3 -8.51 16.38 -20.87
CA THR A 3 -7.99 15.22 -20.14
C THR A 3 -8.67 15.08 -18.78
N LEU A 4 -9.09 13.85 -18.47
CA LEU A 4 -9.47 13.45 -17.12
C LEU A 4 -8.28 12.72 -16.50
N TYR A 5 -7.82 13.19 -15.34
CA TYR A 5 -6.84 12.46 -14.54
C TYR A 5 -7.54 11.80 -13.36
N TRP A 6 -7.57 10.47 -13.40
CA TRP A 6 -8.14 9.63 -12.35
C TRP A 6 -7.05 9.32 -11.32
N PHE A 7 -7.09 10.06 -10.21
CA PHE A 7 -6.31 9.76 -9.02
C PHE A 7 -6.79 8.46 -8.39
N THR A 8 -5.83 7.64 -7.99
CA THR A 8 -6.04 6.33 -7.36
C THR A 8 -5.14 6.24 -6.13
N ARG A 9 -4.05 5.48 -6.21
CA ARG A 9 -3.08 5.31 -5.12
C ARG A 9 -1.85 6.21 -5.30
N ASP A 10 -2.04 7.37 -5.88
CA ASP A 10 -1.03 8.35 -6.28
C ASP A 10 -1.39 9.76 -5.81
N LEU A 11 -1.88 9.86 -4.55
CA LEU A 11 -2.43 11.07 -3.95
C LEU A 11 -1.36 12.10 -3.54
N ARG A 12 -0.56 12.55 -4.50
CA ARG A 12 0.55 13.49 -4.31
C ARG A 12 0.81 14.32 -5.55
N MET A 13 1.51 15.43 -5.33
CA MET A 13 2.01 16.31 -6.38
C MET A 13 3.45 15.98 -6.78
N HIS A 14 4.32 15.63 -5.82
CA HIS A 14 5.72 15.31 -6.12
C HIS A 14 5.87 13.99 -6.89
N ASP A 15 6.83 13.94 -7.80
CA ASP A 15 7.21 12.73 -8.55
C ASP A 15 6.00 11.94 -9.12
N ASN A 16 5.08 12.68 -9.73
CA ASN A 16 3.85 12.14 -10.30
C ASN A 16 3.85 12.31 -11.83
N ALA A 17 4.37 11.30 -12.53
CA ALA A 17 4.46 11.29 -13.99
C ALA A 17 3.08 11.39 -14.67
N ALA A 18 2.05 10.77 -14.07
CA ALA A 18 0.69 10.79 -14.58
C ALA A 18 0.11 12.20 -14.55
N LEU A 19 0.26 12.90 -13.41
CA LEU A 19 -0.15 14.29 -13.25
C LEU A 19 0.62 15.22 -14.20
N LEU A 20 1.93 15.03 -14.34
CA LEU A 20 2.74 15.84 -15.26
C LEU A 20 2.29 15.68 -16.71
N ALA A 21 1.94 14.47 -17.13
CA ALA A 21 1.40 14.23 -18.46
C ALA A 21 0.00 14.83 -18.62
N ALA A 22 -0.88 14.68 -17.63
CA ALA A 22 -2.21 15.28 -17.62
C ALA A 22 -2.16 16.81 -17.66
N GLY A 23 -1.12 17.40 -17.07
CA GLY A 23 -0.84 18.84 -17.09
C GLY A 23 -0.51 19.44 -18.46
N ARG A 24 -0.30 18.62 -19.50
CA ARG A 24 -0.03 19.07 -20.88
C ARG A 24 -1.31 19.24 -21.72
N SER A 25 -2.47 19.17 -21.09
CA SER A 25 -3.78 19.33 -21.72
C SER A 25 -4.22 20.79 -21.80
N ASP A 26 -5.23 21.08 -22.63
CA ASP A 26 -5.87 22.41 -22.67
C ASP A 26 -6.92 22.57 -21.55
N MET A 27 -7.45 21.44 -21.08
CA MET A 27 -8.43 21.34 -20.00
C MET A 27 -8.13 20.08 -19.20
N LEU A 28 -8.09 20.20 -17.87
CA LEU A 28 -7.81 19.10 -16.95
C LEU A 28 -8.94 18.95 -15.93
N LEU A 29 -9.48 17.74 -15.81
CA LEU A 29 -10.40 17.36 -14.73
C LEU A 29 -9.72 16.33 -13.81
N CYS A 30 -9.40 16.74 -12.58
CA CYS A 30 -8.85 15.86 -11.55
C CYS A 30 -9.97 15.17 -10.78
N VAL A 31 -10.01 13.83 -10.80
CA VAL A 31 -11.10 13.04 -10.22
C VAL A 31 -10.55 11.98 -9.27
N TYR A 32 -11.24 11.78 -8.15
CA TYR A 32 -11.14 10.60 -7.32
C TYR A 32 -12.52 9.98 -7.16
N VAL A 33 -12.62 8.67 -7.29
CA VAL A 33 -13.88 7.94 -7.10
C VAL A 33 -13.76 7.03 -5.88
N VAL A 34 -14.62 7.26 -4.89
CA VAL A 34 -14.83 6.40 -3.73
C VAL A 34 -15.84 5.33 -4.12
N GLU A 35 -15.37 4.09 -4.14
CA GLU A 35 -16.12 2.92 -4.57
C GLU A 35 -17.04 2.39 -3.45
N PRO A 36 -18.36 2.30 -3.64
CA PRO A 36 -19.28 1.74 -2.63
C PRO A 36 -18.98 0.28 -2.28
N ARG A 37 -18.49 -0.50 -3.24
CA ARG A 37 -18.13 -1.92 -3.07
C ARG A 37 -17.07 -2.14 -2.00
N TRP A 38 -16.21 -1.15 -1.73
CA TRP A 38 -15.19 -1.26 -0.69
C TRP A 38 -15.74 -1.43 0.72
N PHE A 39 -16.95 -0.91 0.98
CA PHE A 39 -17.57 -0.92 2.30
C PHE A 39 -18.49 -2.12 2.52
N GLN A 40 -18.73 -2.92 1.47
CA GLN A 40 -19.57 -4.11 1.53
C GLN A 40 -18.71 -5.36 1.79
N PRO A 41 -19.23 -6.34 2.56
CA PRO A 41 -18.56 -7.62 2.73
C PRO A 41 -18.37 -8.33 1.38
N GLY A 42 -17.13 -8.71 1.07
CA GLY A 42 -16.80 -9.50 -0.11
C GLY A 42 -17.07 -11.00 0.09
N PRO A 43 -16.58 -11.86 -0.84
CA PRO A 43 -16.79 -13.31 -0.78
C PRO A 43 -16.26 -14.01 0.49
N LEU A 44 -15.27 -13.39 1.17
CA LEU A 44 -14.70 -13.89 2.43
C LEU A 44 -15.40 -13.31 3.67
N GLY A 45 -16.50 -12.57 3.50
CA GLY A 45 -17.29 -12.00 4.60
C GLY A 45 -16.68 -10.76 5.27
N LEU A 46 -15.64 -10.17 4.67
CA LEU A 46 -14.94 -8.99 5.17
C LEU A 46 -15.03 -7.86 4.14
N SER A 47 -15.15 -6.62 4.62
CA SER A 47 -15.15 -5.45 3.75
C SER A 47 -13.71 -5.10 3.35
N ALA A 48 -13.51 -4.70 2.09
CA ALA A 48 -12.18 -4.33 1.64
C ALA A 48 -11.65 -3.12 2.40
N MET A 49 -12.48 -2.12 2.71
CA MET A 49 -12.10 -0.88 3.42
C MET A 49 -12.62 -0.86 4.86
N GLY A 50 -11.70 -0.87 5.83
CA GLY A 50 -12.00 -0.58 7.24
C GLY A 50 -11.81 0.89 7.62
N GLU A 51 -12.23 1.22 8.83
CA GLU A 51 -12.29 2.60 9.33
C GLU A 51 -10.93 3.30 9.39
N HIS A 52 -9.87 2.57 9.79
CA HIS A 52 -8.52 3.11 9.91
C HIS A 52 -8.00 3.64 8.57
N ARG A 53 -8.11 2.82 7.52
CA ARG A 53 -7.68 3.20 6.18
C ARG A 53 -8.63 4.20 5.54
N TRP A 54 -9.94 4.10 5.79
CA TRP A 54 -10.91 5.07 5.30
C TRP A 54 -10.61 6.49 5.82
N ARG A 55 -10.37 6.63 7.12
CA ARG A 55 -9.96 7.89 7.76
C ARG A 55 -8.67 8.44 7.15
N PHE A 56 -7.65 7.61 7.02
CA PHE A 56 -6.37 8.01 6.43
C PHE A 56 -6.52 8.44 4.96
N LEU A 57 -7.30 7.70 4.17
CA LEU A 57 -7.61 8.04 2.79
C LEU A 57 -8.32 9.39 2.70
N TRP A 58 -9.37 9.61 3.49
CA TRP A 58 -10.11 10.87 3.48
C TRP A 58 -9.23 12.07 3.83
N GLN A 59 -8.39 11.95 4.86
CA GLN A 59 -7.39 12.99 5.20
C GLN A 59 -6.43 13.26 4.03
N SER A 60 -6.02 12.21 3.32
CA SER A 60 -5.17 12.32 2.13
C SER A 60 -5.88 13.04 0.98
N LEU A 61 -7.14 12.71 0.70
CA LEU A 61 -7.96 13.37 -0.33
C LEU A 61 -8.19 14.85 -0.02
N MET A 62 -8.49 15.19 1.23
CA MET A 62 -8.67 16.59 1.63
C MET A 62 -7.37 17.39 1.51
N THR A 63 -6.24 16.74 1.77
CA THR A 63 -4.91 17.37 1.61
C THR A 63 -4.60 17.60 0.13
N LEU A 64 -4.79 16.58 -0.72
CA LEU A 64 -4.61 16.71 -2.17
C LEU A 64 -5.52 17.78 -2.77
N GLU A 65 -6.79 17.85 -2.35
CA GLU A 65 -7.73 18.87 -2.80
C GLU A 65 -7.22 20.29 -2.47
N ARG A 66 -6.68 20.50 -1.27
CA ARG A 66 -6.07 21.79 -0.87
C ARG A 66 -4.83 22.09 -1.70
N ASN A 67 -4.01 21.10 -2.01
CA ASN A 67 -2.77 21.27 -2.79
C ASN A 67 -3.04 21.60 -4.26
N LEU A 68 -4.18 21.18 -4.81
CA LEU A 68 -4.59 21.52 -6.17
C LEU A 68 -5.13 22.96 -6.31
N ARG A 69 -5.68 23.55 -5.23
CA ARG A 69 -6.29 24.90 -5.28
C ARG A 69 -5.34 26.01 -5.74
N PRO A 70 -4.12 26.15 -5.21
CA PRO A 70 -3.17 27.17 -5.65
C PRO A 70 -2.78 27.04 -7.12
N LEU A 71 -2.95 25.85 -7.71
CA LEU A 71 -2.64 25.57 -9.11
C LEU A 71 -3.82 25.82 -10.06
N GLY A 72 -4.92 26.40 -9.55
CA GLY A 72 -6.13 26.66 -10.33
C GLY A 72 -7.03 25.43 -10.52
N GLN A 73 -6.78 24.35 -9.77
CA GLN A 73 -7.50 23.08 -9.89
C GLN A 73 -8.31 22.74 -8.63
N ARG A 74 -9.14 21.71 -8.74
CA ARG A 74 -9.90 21.10 -7.64
C ARG A 74 -9.91 19.59 -7.84
N LEU A 75 -9.98 18.86 -6.73
CA LEU A 75 -10.26 17.42 -6.78
C LEU A 75 -11.78 17.22 -6.76
N HIS A 76 -12.33 16.68 -7.85
CA HIS A 76 -13.70 16.19 -7.88
C HIS A 76 -13.76 14.83 -7.17
N ILE A 77 -14.47 14.75 -6.04
CA ILE A 77 -14.58 13.51 -5.25
C ILE A 77 -15.98 12.93 -5.44
N ALA A 78 -16.06 11.84 -6.19
CA ALA A 78 -17.32 11.17 -6.46
C ALA A 78 -17.48 9.92 -5.59
N PHE A 79 -18.72 9.61 -5.18
CA PHE A 79 -19.09 8.33 -4.58
C PHE A 79 -19.92 7.53 -5.59
N GLY A 80 -19.43 6.37 -6.02
CA GLY A 80 -20.07 5.55 -7.04
C GLY A 80 -19.12 4.54 -7.70
N GLU A 81 -19.65 3.73 -8.61
CA GLU A 81 -18.83 2.78 -9.38
C GLU A 81 -17.95 3.56 -10.39
N PRO A 82 -16.60 3.40 -10.37
CA PRO A 82 -15.68 4.14 -11.24
C PRO A 82 -16.04 4.03 -12.72
N GLU A 83 -16.42 2.85 -13.19
CA GLU A 83 -16.81 2.59 -14.58
C GLU A 83 -18.06 3.37 -15.03
N ASN A 84 -18.92 3.80 -14.10
CA ASN A 84 -20.13 4.58 -14.42
C ASN A 84 -19.83 6.07 -14.27
N VAL A 85 -19.30 6.47 -13.11
CA VAL A 85 -18.97 7.86 -12.79
C VAL A 85 -18.00 8.46 -13.81
N LEU A 86 -16.91 7.74 -14.13
CA LEU A 86 -15.92 8.24 -15.08
C LEU A 86 -16.50 8.33 -16.50
N SER A 87 -17.37 7.40 -16.89
CA SER A 87 -18.04 7.42 -18.19
C SER A 87 -18.96 8.64 -18.33
N GLU A 88 -19.74 8.96 -17.29
CA GLU A 88 -20.59 10.14 -17.26
C GLU A 88 -19.78 11.44 -17.33
N LEU A 89 -18.72 11.57 -16.54
CA LEU A 89 -17.84 12.74 -16.56
C LEU A 89 -17.14 12.93 -17.92
N VAL A 90 -16.72 11.83 -18.55
CA VAL A 90 -16.12 11.86 -19.88
C VAL A 90 -17.10 12.42 -20.91
N GLN A 91 -18.35 11.94 -20.92
CA GLN A 91 -19.38 12.39 -21.85
C GLN A 91 -19.78 13.85 -21.58
N GLN A 92 -20.03 14.19 -20.31
CA GLN A 92 -20.45 15.53 -19.88
C GLN A 92 -19.45 16.61 -20.27
N HIS A 93 -18.14 16.33 -20.14
CA HIS A 93 -17.09 17.31 -20.39
C HIS A 93 -16.37 17.12 -21.73
N GLN A 94 -16.84 16.17 -22.57
CA GLN A 94 -16.26 15.82 -23.86
C GLN A 94 -14.75 15.52 -23.74
N VAL A 95 -14.38 14.76 -22.71
CA VAL A 95 -13.01 14.32 -22.46
C VAL A 95 -12.57 13.40 -23.60
N ASN A 96 -11.36 13.61 -24.11
CA ASN A 96 -10.77 12.79 -25.17
C ASN A 96 -9.56 11.97 -24.68
N GLN A 97 -9.12 12.18 -23.44
CA GLN A 97 -8.07 11.39 -22.84
C GLN A 97 -8.34 11.10 -21.36
N VAL A 98 -8.17 9.84 -20.94
CA VAL A 98 -8.17 9.44 -19.53
C VAL A 98 -6.78 8.95 -19.16
N ILE A 99 -6.19 9.58 -18.14
CA ILE A 99 -4.89 9.22 -17.58
C ILE A 99 -5.10 8.65 -16.18
N ARG A 100 -4.33 7.62 -15.83
CA ARG A 100 -4.20 7.15 -14.44
C ARG A 100 -2.82 6.57 -14.16
N THR A 101 -2.54 6.30 -12.89
CA THR A 101 -1.43 5.43 -12.50
C THR A 101 -1.77 3.96 -12.70
N ARG A 102 -0.80 3.14 -13.14
CA ARG A 102 -0.93 1.69 -13.29
C ARG A 102 -1.04 1.02 -11.92
N GLN A 103 -2.02 0.14 -11.75
CA GLN A 103 -2.33 -0.55 -10.49
C GLN A 103 -2.06 -2.05 -10.61
N PRO A 104 -1.58 -2.72 -9.53
CA PRO A 104 -1.24 -4.14 -9.57
C PRO A 104 -2.38 -5.09 -9.22
N GLY A 105 -3.52 -4.59 -8.74
CA GLY A 105 -4.68 -5.41 -8.38
C GLY A 105 -5.54 -5.79 -9.59
N THR A 106 -6.28 -6.89 -9.47
CA THR A 106 -7.12 -7.42 -10.55
C THR A 106 -8.44 -6.67 -10.70
N GLU A 107 -9.01 -6.16 -9.60
CA GLU A 107 -10.24 -5.37 -9.65
C GLU A 107 -10.00 -4.05 -10.38
N GLU A 108 -8.89 -3.38 -10.07
CA GLU A 108 -8.47 -2.12 -10.72
C GLU A 108 -8.11 -2.33 -12.19
N ALA A 109 -7.65 -3.53 -12.57
CA ALA A 109 -7.43 -3.91 -13.96
C ALA A 109 -8.76 -4.10 -14.70
N SER A 110 -9.72 -4.82 -14.10
CA SER A 110 -11.05 -5.02 -14.67
C SER A 110 -11.84 -3.72 -14.83
N GLN A 111 -11.79 -2.82 -13.86
CA GLN A 111 -12.43 -1.49 -13.96
C GLN A 111 -11.92 -0.69 -15.16
N TRP A 112 -10.61 -0.74 -15.41
CA TRP A 112 -9.99 -0.02 -16.52
C TRP A 112 -10.31 -0.61 -17.87
N GLN A 113 -10.27 -1.94 -17.98
CA GLN A 113 -10.69 -2.61 -19.20
C GLN A 113 -12.17 -2.29 -19.49
N GLY A 114 -13.04 -2.37 -18.48
CA GLY A 114 -14.45 -2.02 -18.64
C GLY A 114 -14.67 -0.57 -19.06
N LEU A 115 -13.87 0.37 -18.56
CA LEU A 115 -13.93 1.77 -18.97
C LEU A 115 -13.45 1.96 -20.43
N GLN A 116 -12.40 1.25 -20.85
CA GLN A 116 -11.91 1.25 -22.23
C GLN A 116 -12.96 0.70 -23.21
N GLU A 117 -13.64 -0.38 -22.83
CA GLU A 117 -14.71 -1.00 -23.62
C GLU A 117 -15.94 -0.08 -23.74
N LYS A 118 -16.30 0.65 -22.66
CA LYS A 118 -17.41 1.61 -22.66
C LYS A 118 -17.14 2.88 -23.47
N LEU A 119 -15.86 3.26 -23.66
CA LEU A 119 -15.46 4.55 -24.25
C LEU A 119 -14.40 4.36 -25.35
N PRO A 120 -14.71 3.66 -26.46
CA PRO A 120 -13.72 3.30 -27.49
C PRO A 120 -13.05 4.49 -28.19
N ASP A 121 -13.70 5.66 -28.21
CA ASP A 121 -13.20 6.89 -28.85
C ASP A 121 -12.26 7.71 -27.95
N VAL A 122 -12.05 7.28 -26.70
CA VAL A 122 -11.22 8.00 -25.72
C VAL A 122 -9.82 7.40 -25.68
N HIS A 123 -8.80 8.26 -25.63
CA HIS A 123 -7.43 7.81 -25.47
C HIS A 123 -7.12 7.47 -24.00
N PHE A 124 -6.78 6.21 -23.73
CA PHE A 124 -6.44 5.74 -22.38
C PHE A 124 -4.94 5.60 -22.21
N GLN A 125 -4.39 6.19 -21.14
CA GLN A 125 -2.96 6.13 -20.84
C GLN A 125 -2.71 5.81 -19.36
N GLN A 126 -1.72 4.93 -19.10
CA GLN A 126 -1.27 4.61 -17.75
C GLN A 126 0.21 4.97 -17.56
N PHE A 127 0.57 5.33 -16.34
CA PHE A 127 1.95 5.61 -15.93
C PHE A 127 2.34 4.81 -14.69
N GLU A 128 3.61 4.45 -14.57
CA GLU A 128 4.16 3.71 -13.43
C GLU A 128 4.74 4.70 -12.41
N THR A 129 3.92 5.04 -11.43
CA THR A 129 4.27 6.03 -10.40
C THR A 129 4.37 5.43 -9.00
N LEU A 130 3.94 4.18 -8.81
CA LEU A 130 3.95 3.51 -7.50
C LEU A 130 5.25 2.75 -7.21
N SER A 131 5.99 2.40 -8.25
CA SER A 131 7.20 1.57 -8.20
C SER A 131 8.48 2.41 -8.32
N LEU A 132 9.60 1.85 -7.87
CA LEU A 132 10.94 2.41 -8.08
C LEU A 132 11.26 2.43 -9.57
N PHE A 133 10.99 1.32 -10.26
CA PHE A 133 11.26 1.15 -11.67
C PHE A 133 9.99 1.32 -12.49
N THR A 134 10.15 1.67 -13.76
CA THR A 134 9.16 1.41 -14.81
C THR A 134 9.40 0.01 -15.37
N GLU A 135 8.41 -0.60 -16.03
CA GLU A 135 8.58 -1.93 -16.65
C GLU A 135 9.74 -1.90 -17.66
N LYS A 136 9.90 -0.78 -18.39
CA LYS A 136 10.99 -0.58 -19.35
C LYS A 136 12.37 -0.38 -18.71
N SER A 137 12.42 0.02 -17.45
CA SER A 137 13.69 0.26 -16.74
C SER A 137 14.08 -0.89 -15.82
N LEU A 138 13.27 -1.95 -15.75
CA LEU A 138 13.63 -3.17 -15.04
C LEU A 138 14.86 -3.82 -15.70
N PRO A 139 15.75 -4.45 -14.91
CA PRO A 139 16.91 -5.18 -15.45
C PRO A 139 16.53 -6.53 -16.09
N MET A 140 15.25 -6.84 -16.18
CA MET A 140 14.69 -8.03 -16.78
C MET A 140 13.32 -7.74 -17.38
N ASP A 141 12.89 -8.55 -18.34
CA ASP A 141 11.50 -8.55 -18.77
C ASP A 141 10.58 -9.05 -17.64
N LEU A 142 9.37 -8.51 -17.56
CA LEU A 142 8.41 -8.89 -16.51
C LEU A 142 8.06 -10.38 -16.57
N ALA A 143 8.03 -10.98 -17.77
CA ALA A 143 7.82 -12.41 -17.95
C ALA A 143 8.89 -13.25 -17.22
N ASP A 144 10.12 -12.74 -17.14
CA ASP A 144 11.29 -13.39 -16.54
C ASP A 144 11.53 -12.96 -15.09
N LEU A 145 10.58 -12.27 -14.45
CA LEU A 145 10.69 -11.87 -13.04
C LEU A 145 11.07 -13.10 -12.17
N PRO A 146 12.16 -13.03 -11.38
CA PRO A 146 12.63 -14.17 -10.61
C PRO A 146 11.64 -14.68 -9.57
N HIS A 147 11.65 -15.99 -9.34
CA HIS A 147 10.79 -16.66 -8.35
C HIS A 147 11.14 -16.35 -6.89
N THR A 148 12.32 -15.75 -6.65
CA THR A 148 12.77 -15.37 -5.30
C THR A 148 13.20 -13.91 -5.28
N PHE A 149 12.89 -13.22 -4.19
CA PHE A 149 13.36 -11.86 -3.94
C PHE A 149 14.89 -11.75 -4.00
N SER A 150 15.62 -12.76 -3.49
CA SER A 150 17.09 -12.71 -3.48
C SER A 150 17.69 -12.69 -4.89
N GLN A 151 17.07 -13.38 -5.86
CA GLN A 151 17.49 -13.32 -7.26
C GLN A 151 17.12 -11.97 -7.88
N PHE A 152 15.90 -11.48 -7.63
CA PHE A 152 15.46 -10.15 -8.08
C PHE A 152 16.40 -9.03 -7.59
N ARG A 153 16.66 -8.98 -6.28
CA ARG A 153 17.58 -8.01 -5.66
C ARG A 153 18.96 -8.03 -6.31
N LYS A 154 19.54 -9.21 -6.53
CA LYS A 154 20.88 -9.33 -7.15
C LYS A 154 20.92 -8.78 -8.57
N LEU A 155 19.84 -8.94 -9.34
CA LEU A 155 19.76 -8.38 -10.70
C LEU A 155 19.67 -6.86 -10.66
N VAL A 156 18.83 -6.31 -9.78
CA VAL A 156 18.70 -4.85 -9.57
C VAL A 156 20.01 -4.24 -9.09
N GLU A 157 20.65 -4.82 -8.07
CA GLU A 157 21.93 -4.32 -7.54
C GLU A 157 23.06 -4.36 -8.58
N LYS A 158 23.06 -5.33 -9.50
CA LYS A 158 24.07 -5.43 -10.55
C LYS A 158 23.96 -4.31 -11.59
N GLN A 159 22.77 -3.74 -11.79
CA GLN A 159 22.58 -2.60 -12.69
C GLN A 159 23.27 -1.33 -12.14
N GLY A 160 23.57 -1.30 -10.84
CA GLY A 160 24.43 -0.30 -10.20
C GLY A 160 23.76 1.02 -9.83
N ASP A 161 22.53 1.27 -10.29
CA ASP A 161 21.80 2.50 -10.02
C ASP A 161 20.57 2.22 -9.14
N ARG A 162 20.39 2.99 -8.05
CA ARG A 162 19.19 2.92 -7.20
C ARG A 162 17.95 3.54 -7.87
N CYS A 163 18.05 3.88 -9.17
CA CYS A 163 17.06 4.60 -9.96
C CYS A 163 16.72 5.94 -9.29
N THR A 164 17.68 6.85 -9.34
CA THR A 164 17.62 8.16 -8.69
C THR A 164 16.96 9.24 -9.54
N ASP A 165 16.49 8.89 -10.74
CA ASP A 165 15.75 9.77 -11.65
C ASP A 165 14.37 10.11 -11.08
N ARG A 166 14.40 10.97 -10.05
CA ARG A 166 13.23 11.64 -9.51
C ARG A 166 12.72 12.56 -10.60
N LEU A 167 11.44 12.43 -10.95
CA LEU A 167 10.78 13.53 -11.64
C LEU A 167 10.70 14.68 -10.65
N ARG A 168 11.72 15.54 -10.68
CA ARG A 168 11.63 16.89 -10.18
C ARG A 168 10.65 17.58 -11.09
N ILE A 169 9.35 17.42 -10.80
CA ILE A 169 8.32 18.29 -11.32
C ILE A 169 8.70 19.66 -10.76
N ARG A 170 9.56 20.38 -11.50
CA ARG A 170 9.91 21.76 -11.24
C ARG A 170 8.58 22.48 -11.28
N THR A 171 8.07 22.74 -10.08
CA THR A 171 6.93 23.58 -9.71
C THR A 171 6.02 23.83 -10.90
N MET A 172 5.05 22.94 -11.13
CA MET A 172 3.92 23.33 -11.97
C MET A 172 3.35 24.59 -11.33
N THR A 173 3.55 25.74 -11.95
CA THR A 173 3.08 27.02 -11.40
C THR A 173 1.58 27.16 -11.59
N ALA A 174 1.02 26.42 -12.55
CA ALA A 174 -0.40 26.27 -12.79
C ALA A 174 -0.68 24.92 -13.45
N LEU A 175 -1.88 24.39 -13.22
CA LEU A 175 -2.46 23.29 -13.99
C LEU A 175 -3.43 23.86 -15.04
N PRO A 176 -3.71 23.11 -16.13
CA PRO A 176 -4.75 23.50 -17.09
C PRO A 176 -6.08 23.73 -16.36
N PRO A 177 -6.94 24.65 -16.84
CA PRO A 177 -8.19 24.96 -16.16
C PRO A 177 -9.15 23.77 -16.15
N PRO A 178 -9.98 23.62 -15.10
CA PRO A 178 -11.04 22.63 -15.09
C PRO A 178 -12.21 23.05 -16.00
N PRO A 179 -13.09 22.13 -16.40
CA PRO A 179 -14.26 22.46 -17.23
C PRO A 179 -15.35 23.23 -16.44
N GLY A 180 -15.05 23.63 -15.21
CA GLY A 180 -15.96 24.15 -14.20
C GLY A 180 -15.77 23.40 -12.87
N PHE A 181 -16.37 23.93 -11.81
CA PHE A 181 -16.40 23.27 -10.50
C PHE A 181 -17.79 22.69 -10.25
N ALA A 182 -18.08 21.57 -10.91
CA ALA A 182 -19.31 20.83 -10.63
C ALA A 182 -19.38 20.49 -9.14
N LYS A 183 -20.59 20.55 -8.55
CA LYS A 183 -20.80 20.00 -7.21
C LYS A 183 -20.49 18.51 -7.28
N ASP A 184 -19.60 18.07 -6.41
CA ASP A 184 -19.37 16.63 -6.24
C ASP A 184 -20.36 16.06 -5.23
N ASN A 185 -20.44 14.73 -5.17
CA ASN A 185 -21.32 14.02 -4.25
C ASN A 185 -20.54 13.41 -3.08
N ARG A 186 -19.46 14.07 -2.65
CA ARG A 186 -18.63 13.62 -1.52
C ARG A 186 -19.41 13.48 -0.20
N GLY A 187 -20.57 14.13 -0.10
CA GLY A 187 -21.49 14.01 1.04
C GLY A 187 -22.17 12.65 1.14
N ASP A 188 -22.18 11.85 0.07
CA ASP A 188 -22.72 10.49 0.06
C ASP A 188 -21.71 9.44 0.55
N CYS A 189 -20.43 9.84 0.73
CA CYS A 189 -19.40 8.94 1.26
C CYS A 189 -19.72 8.54 2.71
N PRO A 190 -19.35 7.32 3.15
CA PRO A 190 -19.52 6.91 4.54
C PRO A 190 -18.87 7.87 5.53
N PRO A 191 -19.48 8.09 6.71
CA PRO A 191 -18.93 8.99 7.71
C PRO A 191 -17.54 8.55 8.18
N ILE A 192 -16.72 9.53 8.58
CA ILE A 192 -15.41 9.27 9.18
C ILE A 192 -15.60 9.11 10.69
N THR A 193 -15.25 7.95 11.23
CA THR A 193 -15.26 7.69 12.67
C THR A 193 -13.99 8.24 13.31
N GLU A 194 -14.09 8.79 14.52
CA GLU A 194 -12.91 9.16 15.31
C GLU A 194 -12.20 7.91 15.83
N PRO A 195 -10.86 7.88 15.87
CA PRO A 195 -10.13 6.72 16.37
C PRO A 195 -10.31 6.60 17.88
N GLU A 196 -10.61 5.39 18.36
CA GLU A 196 -10.53 5.08 19.79
C GLU A 196 -9.09 5.13 20.30
N HIS A 197 -8.13 4.74 19.47
CA HIS A 197 -6.70 4.75 19.76
C HIS A 197 -5.93 5.49 18.66
N ASP A 198 -5.22 6.55 19.02
CA ASP A 198 -4.43 7.31 18.05
C ASP A 198 -3.11 6.60 17.73
N ALA A 199 -3.03 6.02 16.53
CA ALA A 199 -1.82 5.39 16.01
C ALA A 199 -0.73 6.41 15.61
N GLY A 200 -1.05 7.71 15.61
CA GLY A 200 -0.17 8.81 15.20
C GLY A 200 -0.11 9.01 13.68
N PHE A 201 -0.94 8.31 12.90
CA PHE A 201 -0.99 8.48 11.45
C PHE A 201 -1.96 9.59 11.05
N ARG A 202 -1.51 10.44 10.13
CA ARG A 202 -2.32 11.49 9.49
C ARG A 202 -2.10 11.43 7.98
N GLY A 203 -3.19 11.30 7.21
CA GLY A 203 -3.13 11.21 5.75
C GLY A 203 -2.63 12.50 5.09
N GLY A 204 -2.11 12.36 3.86
CA GLY A 204 -1.66 13.48 3.04
C GLY A 204 -0.15 13.52 2.76
N GLU A 205 0.21 14.17 1.66
CA GLU A 205 1.57 14.29 1.14
C GLU A 205 2.54 14.95 2.13
N GLU A 206 2.16 16.08 2.71
CA GLU A 206 2.99 16.84 3.66
C GLU A 206 3.25 16.05 4.93
N ALA A 207 2.28 15.25 5.39
CA ALA A 207 2.47 14.39 6.56
C ALA A 207 3.50 13.29 6.27
N GLY A 208 3.44 12.67 5.09
CA GLY A 208 4.41 11.66 4.66
C GLY A 208 5.82 12.22 4.49
N LEU A 209 5.97 13.37 3.84
CA LEU A 209 7.25 14.06 3.69
C LEU A 209 7.85 14.50 5.03
N ARG A 210 7.00 14.96 5.97
CA ARG A 210 7.43 15.29 7.33
C ARG A 210 7.92 14.06 8.08
N GLN A 211 7.19 12.95 8.03
CA GLN A 211 7.61 11.70 8.67
C GLN A 211 8.94 11.20 8.09
N LEU A 212 9.12 11.30 6.76
CA LEU A 212 10.37 10.94 6.10
C LEU A 212 11.54 11.82 6.59
N ARG A 213 11.36 13.14 6.62
CA ARG A 213 12.38 14.07 7.14
C ARG A 213 12.68 13.83 8.62
N GLU A 214 11.66 13.60 9.43
CA GLU A 214 11.79 13.32 10.85
C GLU A 214 12.64 12.07 11.10
N TYR A 215 12.33 10.98 10.39
CA TYR A 215 13.02 9.71 10.55
C TYR A 215 14.47 9.72 10.04
N LEU A 216 14.71 10.40 8.91
CA LEU A 216 16.04 10.48 8.31
C LEU A 216 16.91 11.53 8.97
N PHE A 217 16.49 12.80 8.98
CA PHE A 217 17.38 13.94 9.25
C PHE A 217 17.19 14.60 10.62
N VAL A 218 16.04 14.43 11.28
CA VAL A 218 15.82 15.02 12.61
C VAL A 218 16.26 14.05 13.69
N SER A 219 15.78 12.81 13.61
CA SER A 219 16.03 11.78 14.61
C SER A 219 17.23 10.87 14.28
N HIS A 220 17.75 10.92 13.04
CA HIS A 220 18.83 10.07 12.53
C HIS A 220 18.60 8.56 12.75
N ARG A 221 17.34 8.13 12.87
CA ARG A 221 16.98 6.74 13.24
C ARG A 221 17.27 5.75 12.13
N ILE A 222 17.31 6.19 10.87
CA ILE A 222 17.76 5.35 9.76
C ILE A 222 19.14 4.73 10.01
N ALA A 223 20.06 5.42 10.70
CA ALA A 223 21.41 4.90 10.98
C ALA A 223 21.41 3.65 11.88
N ARG A 224 20.28 3.35 12.55
CA ARG A 224 20.09 2.17 13.40
C ARG A 224 18.92 1.27 12.96
N TYR A 225 18.41 1.46 11.74
CA TYR A 225 17.20 0.78 11.27
C TYR A 225 17.32 -0.75 11.27
N LYS A 226 18.45 -1.31 10.83
CA LYS A 226 18.63 -2.78 10.76
C LYS A 226 18.59 -3.41 12.14
N GLU A 227 19.10 -2.72 13.15
CA GLU A 227 19.09 -3.18 14.55
C GLU A 227 17.70 -3.09 15.17
N THR A 228 16.94 -2.03 14.88
CA THR A 228 15.67 -1.75 15.59
C THR A 228 14.43 -2.34 14.91
N ARG A 229 14.43 -2.55 13.59
CA ARG A 229 13.21 -2.86 12.79
C ARG A 229 12.37 -4.07 13.21
N ASN A 230 12.87 -4.93 14.08
CA ASN A 230 12.14 -6.09 14.59
C ASN A 230 11.36 -5.81 15.90
N ALA A 231 11.45 -4.60 16.46
CA ALA A 231 10.66 -4.24 17.64
C ALA A 231 9.15 -4.37 17.38
N LEU A 232 8.40 -4.78 18.40
CA LEU A 232 6.96 -5.02 18.30
C LEU A 232 6.14 -3.73 18.35
N ASP A 233 6.53 -2.77 19.21
CA ASP A 233 5.70 -1.60 19.54
C ASP A 233 6.49 -0.32 19.80
N ASP A 234 7.74 -0.24 19.34
CA ASP A 234 8.51 1.00 19.38
C ASP A 234 8.21 1.84 18.12
N PRO A 235 7.58 3.03 18.27
CA PRO A 235 7.23 3.87 17.13
C PRO A 235 8.45 4.46 16.40
N LEU A 236 9.64 4.45 17.03
CA LEU A 236 10.89 4.94 16.45
C LEU A 236 11.77 3.81 15.87
N ALA A 237 11.38 2.56 16.07
CA ALA A 237 12.16 1.42 15.62
C ALA A 237 12.14 1.18 14.10
N SER A 238 11.21 1.82 13.39
CA SER A 238 11.12 1.75 11.93
C SER A 238 10.66 3.08 11.34
N SER A 239 10.74 3.21 10.01
CA SER A 239 10.38 4.46 9.32
C SER A 239 8.89 4.82 9.43
N ARG A 240 8.03 3.82 9.63
CA ARG A 240 6.56 3.92 9.63
C ARG A 240 5.98 4.62 8.39
N LEU A 241 6.68 4.56 7.25
CA LEU A 241 6.27 5.24 6.00
C LEU A 241 5.18 4.50 5.20
N SER A 242 4.87 3.26 5.58
CA SER A 242 4.00 2.36 4.81
C SER A 242 2.61 2.93 4.48
N PRO A 243 1.89 3.68 5.35
CA PRO A 243 0.57 4.20 4.99
C PRO A 243 0.64 5.22 3.84
N TRP A 244 1.63 6.10 3.87
CA TRP A 244 1.83 7.10 2.82
C TRP A 244 2.34 6.49 1.51
N LEU A 245 3.18 5.45 1.58
CA LEU A 245 3.62 4.68 0.40
C LEU A 245 2.48 3.85 -0.21
N ALA A 246 1.55 3.34 0.61
CA ALA A 246 0.42 2.54 0.17
C ALA A 246 -0.66 3.39 -0.52
N ASN A 247 -0.94 4.59 -0.04
CA ASN A 247 -1.89 5.50 -0.69
C ASN A 247 -1.22 6.45 -1.71
N GLY A 248 0.10 6.28 -1.91
CA GLY A 248 0.96 7.09 -2.77
C GLY A 248 0.97 8.59 -2.48
N CYS A 249 0.72 8.96 -1.22
CA CYS A 249 1.02 10.29 -0.68
C CYS A 249 2.53 10.54 -0.65
N LEU A 250 3.34 9.48 -0.61
CA LEU A 250 4.79 9.53 -0.66
C LEU A 250 5.30 8.65 -1.80
N SER A 251 6.15 9.20 -2.67
CA SER A 251 6.82 8.42 -3.72
C SER A 251 7.94 7.58 -3.13
N VAL A 252 8.03 6.33 -3.57
CA VAL A 252 9.16 5.45 -3.22
C VAL A 252 10.49 5.97 -3.78
N ARG A 253 10.49 6.66 -4.94
CA ARG A 253 11.70 7.29 -5.49
C ARG A 253 12.13 8.51 -4.68
N GLU A 254 11.19 9.23 -4.07
CA GLU A 254 11.51 10.30 -3.14
C GLU A 254 12.16 9.75 -1.86
N VAL A 255 11.65 8.63 -1.32
CA VAL A 255 12.28 7.95 -0.18
C VAL A 255 13.71 7.53 -0.52
N THR A 256 13.91 6.83 -1.63
CA THR A 256 15.26 6.39 -2.05
C THR A 256 16.20 7.58 -2.26
N GLY A 257 15.74 8.63 -2.94
CA GLY A 257 16.54 9.83 -3.16
C GLY A 257 16.94 10.54 -1.86
N MET A 258 16.06 10.57 -0.85
CA MET A 258 16.39 11.13 0.46
C MET A 258 17.28 10.21 1.30
N ILE A 259 17.22 8.89 1.12
CA ILE A 259 18.21 7.96 1.70
C ILE A 259 19.59 8.26 1.12
N ASP A 260 19.70 8.44 -0.21
CA ASP A 260 20.98 8.77 -0.85
C ASP A 260 21.53 10.12 -0.38
N GLU A 261 20.67 11.13 -0.23
CA GLU A 261 21.06 12.43 0.35
C GLU A 261 21.56 12.29 1.79
N TYR A 262 20.90 11.47 2.61
CA TYR A 262 21.34 11.17 3.97
C TYR A 262 22.70 10.46 3.99
N GLU A 263 22.89 9.46 3.14
CA GLU A 263 24.16 8.72 3.04
C GLU A 263 25.34 9.62 2.60
N GLN A 264 25.07 10.64 1.78
CA GLN A 264 26.07 11.61 1.33
C GLN A 264 26.40 12.69 2.35
N SER A 265 25.40 13.14 3.14
CA SER A 265 25.55 14.27 4.07
C SER A 265 25.85 13.84 5.50
N GLU A 266 25.37 12.67 5.92
CA GLU A 266 25.43 12.19 7.29
C GLU A 266 26.27 10.90 7.40
N THR A 267 25.65 9.73 7.24
CA THR A 267 26.33 8.44 7.36
C THR A 267 25.75 7.41 6.40
N SER A 268 26.61 6.55 5.87
CA SER A 268 26.24 5.38 5.08
C SER A 268 26.67 4.11 5.80
N ASN A 269 25.73 3.20 6.07
CA ASN A 269 26.01 1.95 6.77
C ASN A 269 25.02 0.84 6.38
N ASP A 270 25.13 -0.32 7.03
CA ASP A 270 24.22 -1.45 6.83
C ASP A 270 22.74 -1.08 7.03
N SER A 271 22.44 -0.15 7.94
CA SER A 271 21.08 0.26 8.30
C SER A 271 20.46 1.20 7.29
N THR A 272 21.21 2.14 6.72
CA THR A 272 20.74 2.98 5.61
C THR A 272 20.45 2.15 4.37
N TYR A 273 21.34 1.22 4.03
CA TYR A 273 21.09 0.20 3.00
C TYR A 273 19.87 -0.65 3.30
N TRP A 274 19.66 -1.06 4.57
CA TRP A 274 18.56 -1.97 4.91
C TRP A 274 17.19 -1.34 4.70
N LEU A 275 17.04 -0.02 4.83
CA LEU A 275 15.76 0.62 4.52
C LEU A 275 15.47 0.53 3.02
N TRP A 276 16.46 0.76 2.16
CA TRP A 276 16.33 0.58 0.71
C TRP A 276 16.07 -0.89 0.33
N PHE A 277 16.72 -1.85 1.01
CA PHE A 277 16.47 -3.29 0.84
C PHE A 277 15.00 -3.65 1.08
N GLU A 278 14.33 -3.02 2.06
CA GLU A 278 12.92 -3.26 2.35
C GLU A 278 11.99 -2.57 1.33
N LEU A 279 12.42 -1.44 0.73
CA LEU A 279 11.72 -0.86 -0.42
C LEU A 279 11.81 -1.77 -1.65
N LEU A 280 12.91 -2.51 -1.83
CA LEU A 280 13.00 -3.53 -2.89
C LEU A 280 12.03 -4.70 -2.66
N TRP A 281 11.68 -5.04 -1.43
CA TRP A 281 10.65 -6.05 -1.19
C TRP A 281 9.27 -5.58 -1.66
N ARG A 282 8.93 -4.31 -1.39
CA ARG A 282 7.73 -3.67 -1.94
C ARG A 282 7.76 -3.66 -3.47
N GLU A 283 8.90 -3.33 -4.06
CA GLU A 283 9.10 -3.35 -5.51
C GLU A 283 8.90 -4.74 -6.11
N TYR A 284 9.52 -5.75 -5.49
CA TYR A 284 9.38 -7.14 -5.90
C TYR A 284 7.93 -7.59 -5.89
N PHE A 285 7.20 -7.33 -4.80
CA PHE A 285 5.81 -7.73 -4.70
C PHE A 285 4.90 -6.97 -5.68
N TYR A 286 5.17 -5.69 -5.96
CA TYR A 286 4.46 -4.94 -6.99
C TYR A 286 4.55 -5.65 -8.36
N TRP A 287 5.76 -5.95 -8.83
CA TRP A 287 5.95 -6.65 -10.11
C TRP A 287 5.48 -8.10 -10.08
N TYR A 288 5.59 -8.76 -8.93
CA TYR A 288 5.08 -10.10 -8.73
C TYR A 288 3.55 -10.14 -8.90
N ALA A 289 2.83 -9.17 -8.34
CA ALA A 289 1.39 -9.03 -8.54
C ALA A 289 1.05 -8.78 -10.03
N MET A 290 1.78 -7.87 -10.69
CA MET A 290 1.63 -7.61 -12.13
C MET A 290 1.82 -8.87 -12.99
N LYS A 291 2.83 -9.71 -12.69
CA LYS A 291 3.13 -10.95 -13.42
C LYS A 291 2.08 -12.04 -13.17
N HIS A 292 1.66 -12.21 -11.92
CA HIS A 292 0.87 -13.37 -11.52
C HIS A 292 -0.64 -13.14 -11.58
N GLY A 293 -1.08 -11.87 -11.55
CA GLY A 293 -2.48 -11.48 -11.66
C GLY A 293 -3.36 -12.24 -10.67
N ARG A 294 -4.47 -12.82 -11.16
CA ARG A 294 -5.44 -13.55 -10.33
C ARG A 294 -4.85 -14.65 -9.45
N ARG A 295 -3.71 -15.24 -9.82
CA ARG A 295 -3.04 -16.29 -9.02
C ARG A 295 -2.55 -15.76 -7.66
N LEU A 296 -2.44 -14.45 -7.50
CA LEU A 296 -2.14 -13.81 -6.22
C LEU A 296 -3.24 -14.03 -5.16
N PHE A 297 -4.47 -14.34 -5.58
CA PHE A 297 -5.63 -14.45 -4.68
C PHE A 297 -6.19 -15.88 -4.55
N LEU A 298 -5.63 -16.84 -5.30
CA LEU A 298 -6.07 -18.23 -5.26
C LEU A 298 -5.50 -18.94 -4.03
N ARG A 299 -6.28 -19.88 -3.47
CA ARG A 299 -5.90 -20.68 -2.31
C ARG A 299 -4.51 -21.32 -2.46
N ASP A 300 -4.27 -21.92 -3.62
CA ASP A 300 -3.03 -22.66 -3.92
C ASP A 300 -1.87 -21.76 -4.35
N GLY A 301 -2.09 -20.43 -4.34
CA GLY A 301 -1.12 -19.40 -4.67
C GLY A 301 -0.52 -19.52 -6.07
N VAL A 302 0.62 -18.85 -6.29
CA VAL A 302 1.31 -18.92 -7.59
C VAL A 302 1.97 -20.28 -7.82
N GLN A 303 2.33 -21.00 -6.74
CA GLN A 303 2.97 -22.31 -6.84
C GLN A 303 1.97 -23.43 -7.15
N GLN A 304 0.66 -23.16 -7.09
CA GLN A 304 -0.41 -24.15 -7.29
C GLN A 304 -0.24 -25.36 -6.36
N GLN A 305 0.20 -25.10 -5.12
CA GLN A 305 0.35 -26.11 -4.10
C GLN A 305 -0.86 -26.07 -3.17
N SER A 306 -1.59 -27.17 -3.13
CA SER A 306 -2.69 -27.32 -2.18
C SER A 306 -2.14 -27.59 -0.78
N ARG A 307 -2.75 -26.93 0.20
CA ARG A 307 -2.52 -27.18 1.62
C ARG A 307 -3.80 -27.64 2.28
N ASP A 308 -3.63 -28.51 3.26
CA ASP A 308 -4.71 -28.95 4.14
C ASP A 308 -5.03 -27.89 5.20
N THR A 309 -5.52 -26.75 4.73
CA THR A 309 -6.04 -25.66 5.56
C THR A 309 -7.52 -25.49 5.27
N ALA A 310 -8.33 -25.33 6.31
CA ALA A 310 -9.77 -25.14 6.17
C ALA A 310 -10.20 -23.79 6.76
N PHE A 311 -11.42 -23.36 6.49
CA PHE A 311 -12.01 -22.25 7.22
C PHE A 311 -12.84 -22.80 8.38
N HIS A 312 -12.41 -22.51 9.60
CA HIS A 312 -13.17 -22.78 10.82
C HIS A 312 -13.47 -21.46 11.52
N ARG A 313 -14.73 -21.02 11.42
CA ARG A 313 -15.18 -19.69 11.86
C ARG A 313 -14.79 -19.36 13.31
N PRO A 314 -15.01 -20.23 14.32
CA PRO A 314 -14.63 -19.92 15.70
C PRO A 314 -13.13 -19.61 15.87
N ASP A 315 -12.25 -20.38 15.23
CA ASP A 315 -10.80 -20.17 15.35
C ASP A 315 -10.39 -18.86 14.68
N PHE A 316 -10.95 -18.59 13.49
CA PHE A 316 -10.72 -17.32 12.80
C PHE A 316 -11.22 -16.11 13.61
N GLU A 317 -12.42 -16.20 14.18
CA GLU A 317 -12.98 -15.13 15.02
C GLU A 317 -12.13 -14.89 16.27
N SER A 318 -11.65 -15.97 16.94
CA SER A 318 -10.75 -15.86 18.08
C SER A 318 -9.41 -15.19 17.71
N TRP A 319 -8.89 -15.48 16.51
CA TRP A 319 -7.67 -14.84 16.01
C TRP A 319 -7.90 -13.37 15.72
N CYS A 320 -8.99 -13.00 15.04
CA CYS A 320 -9.35 -11.60 14.78
C CYS A 320 -9.56 -10.79 16.06
N GLN A 321 -10.14 -11.41 17.10
CA GLN A 321 -10.46 -10.76 18.37
C GLN A 321 -9.30 -10.77 19.37
N GLY A 322 -8.22 -11.50 19.08
CA GLY A 322 -7.08 -11.65 19.98
C GLY A 322 -7.42 -12.44 21.25
N THR A 323 -8.14 -13.55 21.10
CA THR A 323 -8.54 -14.45 22.20
C THR A 323 -8.12 -15.90 21.94
N THR A 324 -6.98 -16.08 21.27
CA THR A 324 -6.37 -17.40 21.02
C THR A 324 -5.61 -17.87 22.27
N PRO A 325 -5.15 -19.13 22.31
CA PRO A 325 -4.23 -19.60 23.35
C PRO A 325 -2.82 -18.96 23.33
N TYR A 326 -2.53 -18.03 22.41
CA TYR A 326 -1.19 -17.48 22.17
C TYR A 326 -1.13 -15.99 22.52
N PRO A 327 -0.63 -15.60 23.71
CA PRO A 327 -0.71 -14.21 24.18
C PRO A 327 -0.02 -13.18 23.28
N LEU A 328 1.13 -13.52 22.71
CA LEU A 328 1.85 -12.63 21.79
C LEU A 328 1.05 -12.36 20.50
N VAL A 329 0.30 -13.35 20.01
CA VAL A 329 -0.57 -13.20 18.84
C VAL A 329 -1.76 -12.32 19.21
N ASN A 330 -2.38 -12.58 20.35
CA ASN A 330 -3.51 -11.80 20.86
C ASN A 330 -3.18 -10.31 20.99
N ALA A 331 -2.03 -9.99 21.60
CA ALA A 331 -1.53 -8.63 21.75
C ALA A 331 -1.37 -7.93 20.40
N ALA A 332 -0.77 -8.60 19.41
CA ALA A 332 -0.64 -8.08 18.06
C ALA A 332 -1.99 -7.87 17.37
N MET A 333 -2.93 -8.81 17.51
CA MET A 333 -4.25 -8.70 16.89
C MET A 333 -5.11 -7.59 17.52
N ASN A 334 -4.99 -7.39 18.83
CA ASN A 334 -5.57 -6.24 19.53
C ASN A 334 -4.96 -4.92 19.06
N GLN A 335 -3.63 -4.83 18.96
CA GLN A 335 -2.95 -3.66 18.40
C GLN A 335 -3.45 -3.34 16.98
N LEU A 336 -3.58 -4.36 16.12
CA LEU A 336 -4.09 -4.20 14.76
C LEU A 336 -5.53 -3.65 14.75
N ARG A 337 -6.43 -4.26 15.52
CA ARG A 337 -7.85 -3.87 15.57
C ARG A 337 -8.03 -2.44 16.09
N LEU A 338 -7.26 -2.05 17.11
CA LEU A 338 -7.40 -0.75 17.75
C LEU A 338 -6.73 0.39 16.97
N THR A 339 -5.63 0.11 16.27
CA THR A 339 -4.78 1.17 15.66
C THR A 339 -4.71 1.12 14.13
N GLY A 340 -5.10 0.01 13.53
CA GLY A 340 -4.92 -0.28 12.11
C GLY A 340 -3.47 -0.54 11.70
N TYR A 341 -2.55 -0.72 12.66
CA TYR A 341 -1.14 -0.93 12.36
C TYR A 341 -0.47 -1.90 13.33
N ILE A 342 0.38 -2.77 12.78
CA ILE A 342 1.27 -3.64 13.54
C ILE A 342 2.64 -3.73 12.86
N SER A 343 3.68 -3.98 13.65
CA SER A 343 5.05 -4.10 13.16
C SER A 343 5.21 -5.27 12.19
N ASN A 344 6.24 -5.24 11.34
CA ASN A 344 6.52 -6.34 10.43
C ASN A 344 6.77 -7.67 11.18
N ARG A 345 7.44 -7.63 12.34
CA ARG A 345 7.62 -8.82 13.19
C ARG A 345 6.27 -9.36 13.62
N ALA A 346 5.37 -8.52 14.14
CA ALA A 346 4.03 -8.94 14.54
C ALA A 346 3.23 -9.55 13.37
N ARG A 347 3.27 -8.94 12.17
CA ARG A 347 2.60 -9.48 10.96
C ARG A 347 3.04 -10.91 10.65
N GLN A 348 4.35 -11.18 10.71
CA GLN A 348 4.89 -12.53 10.46
C GLN A 348 4.39 -13.54 11.49
N LEU A 349 4.32 -13.16 12.76
CA LEU A 349 3.90 -14.04 13.85
C LEU A 349 2.42 -14.38 13.76
N VAL A 350 1.56 -13.38 13.58
CA VAL A 350 0.11 -13.62 13.53
C VAL A 350 -0.30 -14.38 12.27
N ALA A 351 0.37 -14.14 11.14
CA ALA A 351 0.15 -14.91 9.91
C ALA A 351 0.65 -16.35 10.03
N SER A 352 1.81 -16.57 10.66
CA SER A 352 2.28 -17.92 10.99
C SER A 352 1.26 -18.65 11.85
N CYS A 353 0.82 -18.02 12.96
CA CYS A 353 -0.20 -18.56 13.87
C CYS A 353 -1.46 -19.00 13.13
N LEU A 354 -1.99 -18.14 12.27
CA LEU A 354 -3.21 -18.43 11.53
C LEU A 354 -3.05 -19.67 10.65
N VAL A 355 -1.93 -19.76 9.93
CA VAL A 355 -1.71 -20.82 8.93
C VAL A 355 -1.28 -22.15 9.56
N ASN A 356 -0.38 -22.13 10.55
CA ASN A 356 0.27 -23.36 11.02
C ASN A 356 -0.32 -23.86 12.35
N GLU A 357 -0.63 -22.96 13.28
CA GLU A 357 -1.15 -23.30 14.60
C GLU A 357 -2.68 -23.47 14.58
N LEU A 358 -3.39 -22.64 13.81
CA LEU A 358 -4.85 -22.71 13.66
C LEU A 358 -5.31 -23.42 12.39
N ALA A 359 -4.37 -23.81 11.51
CA ALA A 359 -4.64 -24.49 10.24
C ALA A 359 -5.70 -23.80 9.34
N GLN A 360 -5.78 -22.47 9.41
CA GLN A 360 -6.79 -21.71 8.67
C GLN A 360 -6.36 -21.39 7.24
N ASP A 361 -7.33 -21.27 6.33
CA ASP A 361 -7.11 -20.75 4.98
C ASP A 361 -6.57 -19.31 5.05
N TRP A 362 -5.34 -19.14 4.57
CA TRP A 362 -4.56 -17.90 4.66
C TRP A 362 -5.29 -16.68 4.05
N ARG A 363 -6.19 -16.90 3.10
CA ARG A 363 -6.92 -15.82 2.42
C ARG A 363 -7.82 -15.04 3.37
N TYR A 364 -8.34 -15.69 4.41
CA TYR A 364 -9.13 -15.00 5.44
C TYR A 364 -8.27 -14.06 6.28
N GLY A 365 -7.04 -14.45 6.60
CA GLY A 365 -6.06 -13.57 7.25
C GLY A 365 -5.65 -12.41 6.36
N ALA A 366 -5.41 -12.68 5.07
CA ALA A 366 -5.11 -11.64 4.09
C ALA A 366 -6.23 -10.62 3.93
N ALA A 367 -7.49 -11.08 3.90
CA ALA A 367 -8.67 -10.22 3.82
C ALA A 367 -8.93 -9.46 5.13
N TRP A 368 -8.63 -10.04 6.30
CA TRP A 368 -8.68 -9.32 7.57
C TRP A 368 -7.65 -8.20 7.61
N PHE A 369 -6.43 -8.46 7.13
CA PHE A 369 -5.40 -7.44 6.99
C PHE A 369 -5.79 -6.37 5.97
N GLU A 370 -6.41 -6.76 4.86
CA GLU A 370 -6.99 -5.81 3.90
C GLU A 370 -8.05 -4.93 4.55
N GLN A 371 -8.90 -5.44 5.44
CA GLN A 371 -9.86 -4.60 6.15
C GLN A 371 -9.19 -3.68 7.18
N GLN A 372 -8.29 -4.20 8.02
CA GLN A 372 -7.81 -3.50 9.21
C GLN A 372 -6.61 -2.57 8.95
N LEU A 373 -5.70 -2.92 8.02
CA LEU A 373 -4.45 -2.19 7.88
C LEU A 373 -4.67 -0.80 7.28
N VAL A 374 -4.20 0.22 8.00
CA VAL A 374 -4.10 1.60 7.48
C VAL A 374 -3.15 1.68 6.27
N ASP A 375 -2.18 0.76 6.20
CA ASP A 375 -1.17 0.68 5.15
C ASP A 375 -1.36 -0.47 4.16
N TYR A 376 -2.60 -0.95 4.01
CA TYR A 376 -2.91 -1.99 3.04
C TYR A 376 -2.42 -1.62 1.62
N ASP A 377 -1.58 -2.49 1.07
CA ASP A 377 -1.16 -2.52 -0.33
C ASP A 377 -1.42 -3.93 -0.85
N VAL A 378 -2.23 -4.05 -1.90
CA VAL A 378 -2.67 -5.36 -2.43
C VAL A 378 -1.49 -6.29 -2.74
N ALA A 379 -0.45 -5.77 -3.38
CA ALA A 379 0.70 -6.55 -3.80
C ALA A 379 1.53 -7.05 -2.61
N SER A 380 1.87 -6.14 -1.69
CA SER A 380 2.65 -6.42 -0.50
C SER A 380 1.89 -7.31 0.48
N ASN A 381 0.60 -7.06 0.70
CA ASN A 381 -0.23 -7.85 1.60
C ASN A 381 -0.35 -9.29 1.10
N TYR A 382 -0.96 -9.50 -0.06
CA TYR A 382 -1.20 -10.85 -0.58
C TYR A 382 0.10 -11.57 -0.96
N GLY A 383 1.13 -10.85 -1.42
CA GLY A 383 2.45 -11.39 -1.66
C GLY A 383 3.12 -11.95 -0.40
N ASN A 384 3.11 -11.19 0.70
CA ASN A 384 3.64 -11.65 1.99
C ASN A 384 2.80 -12.79 2.59
N TRP A 385 1.47 -12.73 2.46
CA TRP A 385 0.60 -13.81 2.93
C TRP A 385 0.86 -15.12 2.19
N GLN A 386 0.99 -15.09 0.85
CA GLN A 386 1.37 -16.29 0.10
C GLN A 386 2.77 -16.79 0.48
N TYR A 387 3.72 -15.87 0.71
CA TYR A 387 5.08 -16.20 1.14
C TYR A 387 5.08 -16.95 2.48
N LEU A 388 4.31 -16.48 3.46
CA LEU A 388 4.20 -17.10 4.78
C LEU A 388 3.37 -18.38 4.76
N ALA A 389 2.33 -18.42 3.92
CA ALA A 389 1.53 -19.60 3.66
C ALA A 389 2.25 -20.67 2.82
N GLY A 390 3.48 -20.39 2.34
CA GLY A 390 4.28 -21.36 1.58
C GLY A 390 3.71 -21.70 0.20
N VAL A 391 2.87 -20.83 -0.37
CA VAL A 391 2.27 -20.99 -1.72
C VAL A 391 2.71 -19.89 -2.70
N GLY A 392 3.62 -19.01 -2.26
CA GLY A 392 4.04 -17.78 -2.95
C GLY A 392 5.47 -17.79 -3.50
N ALA A 393 6.15 -16.65 -3.43
CA ALA A 393 7.58 -16.55 -3.76
C ALA A 393 8.41 -17.40 -2.79
N ASP A 394 9.53 -17.98 -3.23
CA ASP A 394 10.43 -18.86 -2.45
C ASP A 394 9.84 -20.25 -2.08
N PRO A 395 10.37 -21.37 -2.63
CA PRO A 395 9.85 -22.72 -2.42
C PRO A 395 10.37 -23.41 -1.14
N ARG A 396 10.99 -22.68 -0.20
CA ARG A 396 11.63 -23.26 1.02
C ARG A 396 10.66 -23.89 2.05
N GLY A 397 9.43 -24.23 1.66
CA GLY A 397 8.47 -24.95 2.49
C GLY A 397 7.84 -24.09 3.59
N LEU A 398 7.28 -24.76 4.60
CA LEU A 398 6.58 -24.16 5.74
C LEU A 398 7.47 -23.19 6.52
N ARG A 399 7.10 -21.91 6.55
CA ARG A 399 7.69 -20.89 7.43
C ARG A 399 6.89 -20.79 8.72
N GLN A 400 7.02 -21.81 9.56
CA GLN A 400 6.44 -21.80 10.89
C GLN A 400 7.38 -21.10 11.87
N PHE A 401 6.86 -20.12 12.61
CA PHE A 401 7.59 -19.46 13.69
C PHE A 401 7.28 -20.15 15.02
N ASN A 402 8.31 -20.50 15.78
CA ASN A 402 8.13 -20.94 17.17
C ASN A 402 7.74 -19.73 18.04
N LEU A 403 6.47 -19.64 18.43
CA LEU A 403 5.91 -18.47 19.13
C LEU A 403 6.57 -18.22 20.49
N ASP A 404 6.87 -19.26 21.27
CA ASP A 404 7.54 -19.13 22.58
C ASP A 404 8.95 -18.53 22.45
N LYS A 405 9.69 -18.98 21.43
CA LYS A 405 11.02 -18.42 21.13
C LYS A 405 10.91 -16.97 20.68
N GLN A 406 9.87 -16.61 19.93
CA GLN A 406 9.65 -15.24 19.47
C GLN A 406 9.25 -14.32 20.63
N ALA A 407 8.39 -14.78 21.55
CA ALA A 407 8.07 -14.07 22.78
C ALA A 407 9.33 -13.84 23.63
N SER A 408 10.09 -14.90 23.91
CA SER A 408 11.34 -14.82 24.68
C SER A 408 12.38 -13.87 24.06
N GLN A 409 12.38 -13.72 22.73
CA GLN A 409 13.35 -12.88 22.03
C GLN A 409 12.90 -11.41 21.91
N TYR A 410 11.62 -11.17 21.62
CA TYR A 410 11.11 -9.85 21.24
C TYR A 410 10.21 -9.18 22.28
N ASP A 411 9.73 -9.93 23.26
CA ASP A 411 8.99 -9.44 24.43
C ASP A 411 9.40 -10.20 25.71
N PRO A 412 10.70 -10.22 26.07
CA PRO A 412 11.20 -11.03 27.20
C PRO A 412 10.58 -10.68 28.55
N GLU A 413 10.11 -9.44 28.71
CA GLU A 413 9.50 -8.91 29.93
C GLU A 413 7.96 -8.89 29.86
N GLY A 414 7.35 -9.33 28.75
CA GLY A 414 5.89 -9.36 28.59
C GLY A 414 5.22 -7.99 28.49
N HIS A 415 5.98 -6.92 28.26
CA HIS A 415 5.47 -5.55 28.21
C HIS A 415 4.52 -5.33 27.02
N PHE A 416 4.84 -5.91 25.86
CA PHE A 416 3.97 -5.80 24.70
C PHE A 416 2.66 -6.57 24.91
N VAL A 417 2.75 -7.80 25.44
CA VAL A 417 1.58 -8.61 25.78
C VAL A 417 0.68 -7.90 26.80
N ALA A 418 1.25 -7.37 27.88
CA ALA A 418 0.49 -6.67 28.92
C ALA A 418 -0.18 -5.40 28.37
N ARG A 419 0.55 -4.59 27.59
CA ARG A 419 0.05 -3.32 27.05
C ARG A 419 -1.15 -3.52 26.13
N TRP A 420 -1.13 -4.55 25.30
CA TRP A 420 -2.18 -4.84 24.32
C TRP A 420 -3.14 -5.96 24.74
N GLN A 421 -3.17 -6.27 26.04
CA GLN A 421 -4.12 -7.21 26.64
C GLN A 421 -4.12 -8.57 25.92
N GLY A 422 -2.94 -9.15 25.75
CA GLY A 422 -2.79 -10.44 25.07
C GLY A 422 -3.17 -11.66 25.92
N GLU A 423 -3.19 -11.51 27.25
CA GLU A 423 -3.63 -12.57 28.15
C GLU A 423 -5.14 -12.82 27.99
N ALA A 424 -5.53 -14.10 27.93
CA ALA A 424 -6.92 -14.53 27.75
C ALA A 424 -7.74 -14.52 29.04
#